data_AF-A0A2U2DXH2-F1
#
_entry.id   AF-A0A2U2DXH2-F1
#
_cell.length_a   1.000
_cell.length_b   1.000
_cell.length_c   1.000
_cell.angle_alpha   90.00
_cell.angle_beta   90.00
_cell.angle_gamma   90.00
#
_symmetry.space_group_name_H-M   'P 1'
#
loop_
_entity.id
_entity.type
_entity.pdbx_description
1 polymer ?
#
loop_
_entity_poly.entity_id
_entity_poly.type
_entity_poly.pdbx_seq_one_letter_code
_entity_poly.pdbx_strand_id
1 'polypeptide(L)'
;MMNDESQNIADLREALEFSRYVGICNAIEALRTTMPPELAKEVLDRAADTFDQWDRSQILLALARHLPDALFTEALELAARQNDPDIGNRDHVLVALASRFSDGYLPLILDVARRTEGPDERVVALTRLLPLMPSILPEAVATANLPAVHAATRAWAFGKFVLQDASLAAEALAAIAANPVETERASMLTAVLGSLDDQHIPAVSAILATVPTATFREPLLKALKARFPDVIWFP
;
A
#
# COMPACT_ATOMS: atom_id res chain seq x y z
N MET A 1 -25.52 -3.14 -32.17
CA MET A 1 -24.57 -3.60 -31.13
C MET A 1 -23.13 -3.62 -31.62
N MET A 2 -22.75 -4.32 -32.70
CA MET A 2 -21.36 -4.36 -33.21
C MET A 2 -20.70 -2.98 -33.50
N ASN A 3 -21.49 -1.95 -33.83
CA ASN A 3 -20.97 -0.63 -34.16
C ASN A 3 -20.51 0.18 -32.91
N ASP A 4 -21.10 -0.09 -31.74
CA ASP A 4 -20.77 0.61 -30.48
C ASP A 4 -19.47 0.06 -29.87
N GLU A 5 -19.30 -1.27 -29.91
CA GLU A 5 -18.12 -1.93 -29.36
C GLU A 5 -16.87 -1.66 -30.20
N SER A 6 -17.02 -1.64 -31.52
CA SER A 6 -15.93 -1.27 -32.44
C SER A 6 -15.50 0.18 -32.27
N GLN A 7 -16.46 1.09 -32.04
CA GLN A 7 -16.18 2.50 -31.78
C GLN A 7 -15.50 2.68 -30.42
N ASN A 8 -15.97 2.02 -29.36
CA ASN A 8 -15.33 2.05 -28.04
C ASN A 8 -13.88 1.55 -28.09
N ILE A 9 -13.59 0.50 -28.85
CA ILE A 9 -12.22 0.00 -29.06
C ILE A 9 -11.35 1.05 -29.77
N ALA A 10 -11.88 1.73 -30.78
CA ALA A 10 -11.15 2.76 -31.51
C ALA A 10 -10.85 3.98 -30.62
N ASP A 11 -11.83 4.45 -29.86
CA ASP A 11 -11.69 5.58 -28.93
C ASP A 11 -10.67 5.26 -27.82
N LEU A 12 -10.67 4.02 -27.31
CA LEU A 12 -9.68 3.53 -26.34
C LEU A 12 -8.26 3.52 -26.91
N ARG A 13 -8.08 3.06 -28.15
CA ARG A 13 -6.77 3.06 -28.81
C ARG A 13 -6.25 4.47 -29.05
N GLU A 14 -7.12 5.39 -29.46
CA GLU A 14 -6.77 6.80 -29.61
C GLU A 14 -6.34 7.40 -28.25
N ALA A 15 -7.08 7.10 -27.17
CA ALA A 15 -6.71 7.56 -25.84
C ALA A 15 -5.34 7.03 -25.37
N LEU A 16 -5.01 5.77 -25.72
CA LEU A 16 -3.72 5.14 -25.41
C LEU A 16 -2.56 5.61 -26.32
N GLU A 17 -2.85 6.14 -27.51
CA GLU A 17 -1.83 6.68 -28.43
C GLU A 17 -1.28 8.02 -27.96
N PHE A 18 -2.12 8.85 -27.35
CA PHE A 18 -1.67 10.14 -26.85
C PHE A 18 -1.02 10.00 -25.48
N SER A 19 0.32 10.02 -25.44
CA SER A 19 1.14 10.17 -24.22
C SER A 19 0.98 11.55 -23.53
N ARG A 20 -0.12 12.27 -23.80
CA ARG A 20 -0.49 13.50 -23.09
C ARG A 20 -1.30 13.09 -21.86
N TYR A 21 -1.06 13.78 -20.75
CA TYR A 21 -1.71 13.56 -19.45
C TYR A 21 -3.25 13.40 -19.52
N VAL A 22 -3.92 14.05 -20.47
CA VAL A 22 -5.38 13.94 -20.66
C VAL A 22 -5.77 12.61 -21.33
N GLY A 23 -4.98 12.12 -22.30
CA GLY A 23 -5.23 10.86 -23.00
C GLY A 23 -5.13 9.66 -22.07
N ILE A 24 -4.11 9.64 -21.20
CA ILE A 24 -3.93 8.54 -20.26
C ILE A 24 -5.00 8.50 -19.17
N CYS A 25 -5.45 9.64 -18.65
CA CYS A 25 -6.55 9.71 -17.69
C CYS A 25 -7.85 9.16 -18.29
N ASN A 26 -8.15 9.52 -19.55
CA ASN A 26 -9.32 9.00 -20.26
C ASN A 26 -9.18 7.49 -20.52
N ALA A 27 -7.98 7.03 -20.91
CA ALA A 27 -7.69 5.62 -21.10
C ALA A 27 -7.86 4.83 -19.78
N ILE A 28 -7.34 5.32 -18.67
CA ILE A 28 -7.48 4.70 -17.33
C ILE A 28 -8.96 4.62 -16.92
N GLU A 29 -9.73 5.69 -17.12
CA GLU A 29 -11.15 5.69 -16.74
C GLU A 29 -11.98 4.76 -17.64
N ALA A 30 -11.67 4.73 -18.94
CA ALA A 30 -12.30 3.82 -19.87
C ALA A 30 -11.94 2.37 -19.56
N LEU A 31 -10.65 2.05 -19.32
CA LEU A 31 -10.22 0.75 -18.80
C LEU A 31 -10.97 0.38 -17.51
N ARG A 32 -11.24 1.35 -16.63
CA ARG A 32 -11.96 1.08 -15.39
C ARG A 32 -13.44 0.73 -15.61
N THR A 33 -14.09 1.30 -16.60
CA THR A 33 -15.54 1.18 -16.79
C THR A 33 -15.91 0.12 -17.82
N THR A 34 -15.15 0.04 -18.92
CA THR A 34 -15.38 -0.85 -20.06
C THR A 34 -14.02 -1.33 -20.61
N MET A 35 -13.68 -2.59 -20.38
CA MET A 35 -12.45 -3.16 -20.92
C MET A 35 -12.74 -4.39 -21.79
N PRO A 36 -12.63 -4.26 -23.13
CA PRO A 36 -12.63 -5.41 -24.02
C PRO A 36 -11.41 -6.31 -23.69
N PRO A 37 -11.60 -7.60 -23.37
CA PRO A 37 -10.50 -8.51 -23.04
C PRO A 37 -9.41 -8.58 -24.11
N GLU A 38 -9.78 -8.35 -25.38
CA GLU A 38 -8.88 -8.39 -26.53
C GLU A 38 -7.84 -7.26 -26.52
N LEU A 39 -8.14 -6.14 -25.84
CA LEU A 39 -7.22 -5.01 -25.71
C LEU A 39 -6.22 -5.17 -24.56
N ALA A 40 -6.42 -6.12 -23.64
CA ALA A 40 -5.59 -6.23 -22.45
C ALA A 40 -4.10 -6.44 -22.76
N LYS A 41 -3.81 -7.24 -23.78
CA LYS A 41 -2.43 -7.47 -24.23
C LYS A 41 -1.82 -6.19 -24.84
N GLU A 42 -2.56 -5.52 -25.72
CA GLU A 42 -2.11 -4.28 -26.35
C GLU A 42 -1.82 -3.18 -25.31
N VAL A 43 -2.72 -3.02 -24.32
CA VAL A 43 -2.54 -2.03 -23.25
C VAL A 43 -1.33 -2.38 -22.38
N LEU A 44 -1.14 -3.66 -22.06
CA LEU A 44 -0.01 -4.13 -21.25
C LEU A 44 1.33 -3.92 -21.97
N ASP A 45 1.39 -4.20 -23.27
CA ASP A 45 2.57 -3.95 -24.10
C ASP A 45 2.93 -2.46 -24.15
N ARG A 46 1.92 -1.59 -24.33
CA ARG A 46 2.13 -0.14 -24.30
C ARG A 46 2.58 0.36 -22.93
N ALA A 47 2.00 -0.18 -21.84
CA ALA A 47 2.44 0.08 -20.47
C ALA A 47 3.92 -0.26 -20.29
N ALA A 48 4.39 -1.36 -20.88
CA ALA A 48 5.80 -1.74 -20.81
C ALA A 48 6.70 -0.75 -21.56
N ASP A 49 6.35 -0.42 -22.81
CA ASP A 49 7.29 0.21 -23.74
C ASP A 49 7.24 1.74 -23.79
N THR A 50 6.07 2.34 -23.54
CA THR A 50 5.81 3.75 -23.88
C THR A 50 5.69 4.67 -22.68
N PHE A 51 5.11 4.18 -21.58
CA PHE A 51 4.76 5.01 -20.43
C PHE A 51 5.88 5.10 -19.40
N ASP A 52 5.94 6.23 -18.69
CA ASP A 52 6.82 6.37 -17.53
C ASP A 52 6.34 5.46 -16.37
N GLN A 53 7.11 5.41 -15.28
CA GLN A 53 6.83 4.50 -14.18
C GLN A 53 5.51 4.81 -13.45
N TRP A 54 5.17 6.09 -13.32
CA TRP A 54 3.94 6.53 -12.68
C TRP A 54 2.74 6.11 -13.53
N ASP A 55 2.75 6.50 -14.80
CA ASP A 55 1.71 6.20 -15.77
C ASP A 55 1.52 4.69 -15.95
N ARG A 56 2.62 3.93 -16.04
CA ARG A 56 2.59 2.46 -16.07
C ARG A 56 1.91 1.87 -14.85
N SER A 57 2.15 2.41 -13.65
CA SER A 57 1.51 1.92 -12.42
C SER A 57 0.00 2.16 -12.45
N GLN A 58 -0.43 3.34 -12.92
CA GLN A 58 -1.85 3.66 -13.02
C GLN A 58 -2.57 2.79 -14.05
N ILE A 59 -1.92 2.53 -15.20
CA ILE A 59 -2.46 1.60 -16.19
C ILE A 59 -2.56 0.19 -15.59
N LEU A 60 -1.52 -0.33 -14.94
CA LEU A 60 -1.54 -1.64 -14.29
C LEU A 60 -2.62 -1.75 -13.22
N LEU A 61 -2.85 -0.70 -12.43
CA LEU A 61 -3.94 -0.63 -11.45
C LEU A 61 -5.32 -0.69 -12.12
N ALA A 62 -5.51 0.05 -13.21
CA ALA A 62 -6.74 0.03 -13.97
C ALA A 62 -7.00 -1.34 -14.60
N LEU A 63 -5.94 -1.94 -15.16
CA LEU A 63 -5.93 -3.26 -15.77
C LEU A 63 -6.23 -4.37 -14.77
N ALA A 64 -5.72 -4.29 -13.54
CA ALA A 64 -5.78 -5.39 -12.57
C ALA A 64 -7.20 -5.95 -12.34
N ARG A 65 -8.26 -5.15 -12.48
CA ARG A 65 -9.65 -5.63 -12.31
C ARG A 65 -10.16 -6.46 -13.49
N HIS A 66 -9.66 -6.18 -14.69
CA HIS A 66 -10.14 -6.75 -15.95
C HIS A 66 -9.09 -7.59 -16.67
N LEU A 67 -7.92 -7.77 -16.06
CA LEU A 67 -6.82 -8.52 -16.64
C LEU A 67 -7.24 -9.98 -16.86
N PRO A 68 -7.09 -10.52 -18.08
CA PRO A 68 -7.26 -11.95 -18.33
C PRO A 68 -6.21 -12.77 -17.60
N ASP A 69 -6.58 -13.95 -17.07
CA ASP A 69 -5.67 -14.85 -16.34
C ASP A 69 -4.40 -15.21 -17.12
N ALA A 70 -4.50 -15.33 -18.44
CA ALA A 70 -3.37 -15.63 -19.33
C ALA A 70 -2.28 -14.54 -19.33
N LEU A 71 -2.63 -13.29 -18.98
CA LEU A 71 -1.71 -12.16 -18.93
C LEU A 71 -1.22 -11.84 -17.51
N PHE A 72 -1.67 -12.59 -16.51
CA PHE A 72 -1.34 -12.33 -15.11
C PHE A 72 0.17 -12.29 -14.86
N THR A 73 0.89 -13.32 -15.30
CA THR A 73 2.34 -13.43 -15.08
C THR A 73 3.09 -12.28 -15.72
N GLU A 74 2.68 -11.87 -16.92
CA GLU A 74 3.29 -10.75 -17.64
C GLU A 74 3.04 -9.41 -16.91
N ALA A 75 1.81 -9.16 -16.46
CA ALA A 75 1.50 -7.96 -15.68
C ALA A 75 2.24 -7.93 -14.34
N LEU A 76 2.37 -9.09 -13.69
CA LEU A 76 3.13 -9.22 -12.44
C LEU A 76 4.63 -8.96 -12.67
N GLU A 77 5.22 -9.48 -13.74
CA GLU A 77 6.60 -9.18 -14.10
C GLU A 77 6.80 -7.70 -14.42
N LEU A 78 5.85 -7.08 -15.12
CA LEU A 78 5.92 -5.65 -15.40
C LEU A 78 5.88 -4.82 -14.12
N ALA A 79 4.98 -5.16 -13.19
CA ALA A 79 4.91 -4.55 -11.86
C ALA A 79 6.21 -4.77 -11.07
N ALA A 80 6.80 -5.96 -11.16
CA ALA A 80 8.04 -6.30 -10.46
C ALA A 80 9.23 -5.44 -10.90
N ARG A 81 9.28 -5.04 -12.18
CA ARG A 81 10.34 -4.19 -12.77
C ARG A 81 10.15 -2.70 -12.48
N GLN A 82 9.04 -2.29 -11.87
CA GLN A 82 8.83 -0.90 -11.52
C GLN A 82 9.77 -0.51 -10.39
N ASN A 83 10.67 0.43 -10.68
CA ASN A 83 11.54 1.03 -9.69
C ASN A 83 11.15 2.49 -9.52
N ASP A 84 9.96 2.71 -8.96
CA ASP A 84 9.38 4.03 -8.76
C ASP A 84 10.03 4.69 -7.54
N PRO A 85 10.70 5.85 -7.68
CA PRO A 85 11.21 6.61 -6.55
C PRO A 85 10.10 7.17 -5.64
N ASP A 86 8.87 7.31 -6.15
CA ASP A 86 7.71 7.64 -5.32
C ASP A 86 7.12 6.36 -4.69
N ILE A 87 7.35 6.24 -3.38
CA ILE A 87 6.99 5.08 -2.56
C ILE A 87 5.50 4.74 -2.73
N GLY A 88 5.21 3.52 -3.19
CA GLY A 88 3.91 2.85 -2.97
C GLY A 88 3.07 2.55 -4.20
N ASN A 89 3.46 2.98 -5.41
CA ASN A 89 2.72 2.65 -6.64
C ASN A 89 2.81 1.17 -7.00
N ARG A 90 4.03 0.62 -7.02
CA ARG A 90 4.27 -0.83 -7.22
C ARG A 90 3.47 -1.67 -6.24
N ASP A 91 3.47 -1.29 -4.96
CA ASP A 91 2.80 -2.09 -3.94
C ASP A 91 1.27 -2.01 -4.06
N HIS A 92 0.72 -0.89 -4.56
CA HIS A 92 -0.70 -0.83 -4.89
C HIS A 92 -1.03 -1.79 -6.05
N VAL A 93 -0.18 -1.84 -7.09
CA VAL A 93 -0.35 -2.77 -8.21
C VAL A 93 -0.32 -4.22 -7.70
N LEU A 94 0.65 -4.58 -6.86
CA LEU A 94 0.76 -5.93 -6.29
C LEU A 94 -0.49 -6.33 -5.49
N VAL A 95 -1.04 -5.42 -4.68
CA VAL A 95 -2.29 -5.67 -3.93
C VAL A 95 -3.49 -5.81 -4.85
N ALA A 96 -3.59 -4.97 -5.88
CA ALA A 96 -4.69 -5.02 -6.84
C ALA A 96 -4.67 -6.34 -7.61
N LEU A 97 -3.50 -6.76 -8.07
CA LEU A 97 -3.30 -8.08 -8.70
C LEU A 97 -3.63 -9.21 -7.71
N ALA A 98 -3.16 -9.14 -6.46
CA ALA A 98 -3.44 -10.17 -5.45
C ALA A 98 -4.93 -10.29 -5.11
N SER A 99 -5.64 -9.17 -5.08
CA SER A 99 -7.08 -9.15 -4.78
C SER A 99 -7.91 -9.77 -5.92
N ARG A 100 -7.45 -9.67 -7.17
CA ARG A 100 -8.16 -10.22 -8.34
C ARG A 100 -7.89 -11.71 -8.58
N PHE A 101 -6.67 -12.14 -8.30
CA PHE A 101 -6.16 -13.47 -8.64
C PHE A 101 -5.92 -14.34 -7.40
N SER A 102 -6.77 -14.17 -6.38
CA SER A 102 -6.59 -14.75 -5.04
C SER A 102 -6.37 -16.27 -5.01
N ASP A 103 -6.81 -17.00 -6.04
CA ASP A 103 -6.68 -18.45 -6.13
C ASP A 103 -5.47 -18.85 -7.01
N GLY A 104 -4.44 -19.42 -6.38
CA GLY A 104 -3.28 -20.02 -7.04
C GLY A 104 -2.11 -19.08 -7.34
N TYR A 105 -2.32 -17.76 -7.41
CA TYR A 105 -1.27 -16.80 -7.78
C TYR A 105 -0.61 -16.06 -6.62
N LEU A 106 -1.18 -16.11 -5.42
CA LEU A 106 -0.59 -15.51 -4.21
C LEU A 106 0.88 -15.91 -3.95
N PRO A 107 1.32 -17.18 -4.16
CA PRO A 107 2.72 -17.54 -4.02
C PRO A 107 3.66 -16.77 -4.95
N LEU A 108 3.24 -16.50 -6.19
CA LEU A 108 4.03 -15.74 -7.17
C LEU A 108 4.11 -14.26 -6.78
N ILE A 109 3.00 -13.69 -6.30
CA ILE A 109 2.98 -12.29 -5.86
C ILE A 109 3.86 -12.10 -4.62
N LEU A 110 3.77 -13.03 -3.67
CA LEU A 110 4.63 -13.03 -2.50
C LEU A 110 6.11 -13.14 -2.87
N ASP A 111 6.46 -13.98 -3.85
CA ASP A 111 7.82 -14.09 -4.36
C ASP A 111 8.32 -12.78 -4.99
N VAL A 112 7.47 -12.06 -5.73
CA VAL A 112 7.81 -10.72 -6.23
C VAL A 112 7.98 -9.71 -5.09
N ALA A 113 7.10 -9.74 -4.09
CA ALA A 113 7.23 -8.88 -2.91
C ALA A 113 8.56 -9.14 -2.18
N ARG A 114 8.98 -10.42 -2.03
CA ARG A 114 10.26 -10.81 -1.43
C ARG A 114 11.48 -10.34 -2.22
N ARG A 115 11.41 -10.38 -3.56
CA ARG A 115 12.50 -9.99 -4.46
C ARG A 115 12.63 -8.47 -4.68
N THR A 116 11.74 -7.68 -4.08
CA THR A 116 11.83 -6.21 -4.09
C THR A 116 13.18 -5.76 -3.56
N GLU A 117 13.98 -5.06 -4.38
CA GLU A 117 15.35 -4.70 -4.03
C GLU A 117 15.41 -3.78 -2.81
N GLY A 118 14.64 -2.70 -2.83
CA GLY A 118 14.60 -1.70 -1.77
C GLY A 118 14.03 -2.25 -0.45
N PRO A 119 14.72 -2.03 0.69
CA PRO A 119 14.33 -2.63 1.97
C PRO A 119 13.01 -2.07 2.48
N ASP A 120 12.74 -0.78 2.30
CA ASP A 120 11.47 -0.17 2.73
C ASP A 120 10.31 -0.63 1.84
N GLU A 121 10.52 -0.62 0.53
CA GLU A 121 9.55 -1.05 -0.47
C GLU A 121 9.16 -2.52 -0.25
N ARG A 122 10.13 -3.37 0.12
CA ARG A 122 9.88 -4.76 0.49
C ARG A 122 8.96 -4.87 1.71
N VAL A 123 9.22 -4.07 2.75
CA VAL A 123 8.37 -4.02 3.95
C VAL A 123 6.97 -3.54 3.60
N VAL A 124 6.85 -2.50 2.76
CA VAL A 124 5.55 -1.99 2.33
C VAL A 124 4.78 -3.03 1.52
N ALA A 125 5.42 -3.69 0.56
CA ALA A 125 4.82 -4.76 -0.24
C ALA A 125 4.29 -5.91 0.65
N LEU A 126 5.14 -6.44 1.54
CA LEU A 126 4.74 -7.54 2.45
C LEU A 126 3.62 -7.10 3.40
N THR A 127 3.71 -5.90 3.97
CA THR A 127 2.69 -5.36 4.89
C THR A 127 1.33 -5.24 4.21
N ARG A 128 1.31 -4.80 2.94
CA ARG A 128 0.06 -4.62 2.19
C ARG A 128 -0.56 -5.93 1.72
N LEU A 129 0.22 -7.01 1.64
CA LEU A 129 -0.29 -8.35 1.35
C LEU A 129 -0.93 -9.02 2.59
N LEU A 130 -0.71 -8.52 3.80
CA LEU A 130 -1.23 -9.14 5.04
C LEU A 130 -2.75 -9.36 5.05
N PRO A 131 -3.62 -8.43 4.59
CA PRO A 131 -5.05 -8.68 4.56
C PRO A 131 -5.45 -9.88 3.69
N LEU A 132 -4.63 -10.22 2.68
CA LEU A 132 -4.85 -11.34 1.77
C LEU A 132 -4.08 -12.60 2.20
N MET A 133 -2.98 -12.44 2.93
CA MET A 133 -2.10 -13.52 3.37
C MET A 133 -1.69 -13.38 4.84
N PRO A 134 -2.61 -13.45 5.82
CA PRO A 134 -2.27 -13.17 7.24
C PRO A 134 -1.12 -14.03 7.78
N SER A 135 -0.95 -15.25 7.24
CA SER A 135 0.13 -16.18 7.61
C SER A 135 1.55 -15.64 7.38
N ILE A 136 1.76 -14.59 6.58
CA ILE A 136 3.10 -14.00 6.35
C ILE A 136 3.49 -12.97 7.41
N LEU A 137 2.64 -12.70 8.42
CA LEU A 137 2.91 -11.71 9.46
C LEU A 137 4.29 -11.90 10.13
N PRO A 138 4.74 -13.11 10.53
CA PRO A 138 6.06 -13.28 11.12
C PRO A 138 7.20 -12.88 10.18
N GLU A 139 7.06 -13.14 8.88
CA GLU A 139 8.03 -12.75 7.86
C GLU A 139 8.05 -11.23 7.64
N ALA A 140 6.88 -10.60 7.59
CA ALA A 140 6.76 -9.15 7.46
C ALA A 140 7.38 -8.43 8.66
N VAL A 141 7.14 -8.93 9.88
CA VAL A 141 7.76 -8.42 11.12
C VAL A 141 9.28 -8.58 11.08
N ALA A 142 9.78 -9.76 10.71
CA ALA A 142 11.22 -10.00 10.60
C ALA A 142 11.88 -9.07 9.56
N THR A 143 11.23 -8.84 8.43
CA THR A 143 11.71 -7.95 7.37
C THR A 143 11.73 -6.50 7.84
N ALA A 144 10.67 -6.02 8.50
CA ALA A 144 10.61 -4.66 9.05
C ALA A 144 11.67 -4.40 10.12
N ASN A 145 12.11 -5.46 10.81
CA ASN A 145 13.16 -5.36 11.84
C ASN A 145 14.58 -5.28 11.27
N LEU A 146 14.79 -5.49 9.98
CA LEU A 146 16.13 -5.40 9.38
C LEU A 146 16.77 -4.02 9.61
N PRO A 147 18.08 -3.93 9.86
CA PRO A 147 18.76 -2.66 10.13
C PRO A 147 18.67 -1.65 8.97
N ALA A 148 18.54 -2.14 7.73
CA ALA A 148 18.46 -1.30 6.54
C ALA A 148 17.10 -0.60 6.34
N VAL A 149 16.07 -0.98 7.10
CA VAL A 149 14.72 -0.39 7.00
C VAL A 149 14.66 0.91 7.78
N HIS A 150 14.17 1.97 7.15
CA HIS A 150 14.04 3.27 7.80
C HIS A 150 13.03 3.23 8.94
N ALA A 151 13.29 4.02 9.99
CA ALA A 151 12.45 4.04 11.19
C ALA A 151 10.99 4.46 10.91
N ALA A 152 10.77 5.37 9.95
CA ALA A 152 9.42 5.79 9.54
C ALA A 152 8.64 4.62 8.90
N THR A 153 9.25 3.90 7.96
CA THR A 153 8.64 2.71 7.33
C THR A 153 8.33 1.63 8.36
N ARG A 154 9.28 1.37 9.27
CA ARG A 154 9.12 0.42 10.36
C ARG A 154 7.93 0.80 11.25
N ALA A 155 7.85 2.05 11.69
CA ALA A 155 6.74 2.55 12.50
C ALA A 155 5.38 2.39 11.80
N TRP A 156 5.31 2.76 10.52
CA TRP A 156 4.11 2.57 9.71
C TRP A 156 3.70 1.10 9.62
N ALA A 157 4.66 0.20 9.34
CA ALA A 157 4.40 -1.23 9.18
C ALA A 157 3.93 -1.87 10.49
N PHE A 158 4.62 -1.60 11.60
CA PHE A 158 4.19 -2.09 12.92
C PHE A 158 2.82 -1.55 13.34
N GLY A 159 2.48 -0.32 12.95
CA GLY A 159 1.13 0.22 13.12
C GLY A 159 0.06 -0.58 12.39
N LYS A 160 0.40 -1.30 11.31
CA LYS A 160 -0.50 -2.26 10.64
C LYS A 160 -0.43 -3.66 11.26
N PHE A 161 0.74 -4.11 11.67
CA PHE A 161 0.94 -5.42 12.28
C PHE A 161 0.14 -5.57 13.57
N VAL A 162 0.13 -4.55 14.43
CA VAL A 162 -0.63 -4.57 15.69
C VAL A 162 -2.15 -4.68 15.48
N LEU A 163 -2.66 -4.22 14.33
CA LEU A 163 -4.08 -4.38 13.97
C LEU A 163 -4.42 -5.82 13.55
N GLN A 164 -3.41 -6.62 13.18
CA GLN A 164 -3.55 -8.05 12.87
C GLN A 164 -3.30 -8.91 14.11
N ASP A 165 -2.34 -8.53 14.94
CA ASP A 165 -1.97 -9.22 16.17
C ASP A 165 -1.64 -8.21 17.28
N ALA A 166 -2.55 -8.07 18.24
CA ALA A 166 -2.41 -7.14 19.35
C ALA A 166 -1.23 -7.49 20.29
N SER A 167 -0.65 -8.69 20.20
CA SER A 167 0.54 -9.03 20.97
C SER A 167 1.78 -8.22 20.57
N LEU A 168 1.78 -7.62 19.37
CA LEU A 168 2.83 -6.74 18.85
C LEU A 168 2.74 -5.28 19.32
N ALA A 169 1.85 -4.98 20.27
CA ALA A 169 1.59 -3.62 20.72
C ALA A 169 2.82 -2.93 21.34
N ALA A 170 3.65 -3.66 22.09
CA ALA A 170 4.87 -3.11 22.66
C ALA A 170 5.88 -2.72 21.58
N GLU A 171 6.10 -3.59 20.59
CA GLU A 171 6.99 -3.36 19.46
C GLU A 171 6.47 -2.24 18.56
N ALA A 172 5.16 -2.15 18.36
CA ALA A 172 4.56 -1.07 17.60
C ALA A 172 4.74 0.29 18.29
N LEU A 173 4.54 0.37 19.60
CA LEU A 173 4.80 1.59 20.35
C LEU A 173 6.29 1.97 20.32
N ALA A 174 7.19 1.00 20.43
CA ALA A 174 8.62 1.25 20.30
C ALA A 174 9.00 1.79 18.90
N ALA A 175 8.44 1.20 17.83
CA ALA A 175 8.66 1.65 16.47
C ALA A 175 8.09 3.07 16.23
N ILE A 176 6.86 3.34 16.72
CA ILE A 176 6.23 4.67 16.66
C ILE A 176 7.08 5.70 17.41
N ALA A 177 7.56 5.38 18.62
CA ALA A 177 8.43 6.26 19.38
C ALA A 177 9.73 6.59 18.62
N ALA A 178 10.29 5.61 17.90
CA ALA A 178 11.51 5.75 17.11
C ALA A 178 11.30 6.48 15.76
N ASN A 179 10.06 6.76 15.33
CA ASN A 179 9.82 7.51 14.11
C ASN A 179 10.41 8.93 14.24
N PRO A 180 11.31 9.36 13.33
CA PRO A 180 11.90 10.70 13.36
C PRO A 180 10.89 11.82 13.08
N VAL A 181 9.76 11.51 12.43
CA VAL A 181 8.72 12.49 12.11
C VAL A 181 7.74 12.59 13.28
N GLU A 182 8.00 13.55 14.18
CA GLU A 182 7.26 13.67 15.44
C GLU A 182 5.74 13.88 15.27
N THR A 183 5.37 14.57 14.20
CA THR A 183 3.96 14.83 13.85
C THR A 183 3.23 13.57 13.40
N GLU A 184 3.93 12.61 12.79
CA GLU A 184 3.35 11.32 12.40
C GLU A 184 3.13 10.41 13.60
N ARG A 185 3.96 10.50 14.65
CA ARG A 185 3.81 9.68 15.87
C ARG A 185 2.42 9.78 16.47
N ALA A 186 1.85 11.00 16.50
CA ALA A 186 0.50 11.22 17.04
C ALA A 186 -0.60 10.53 16.23
N SER A 187 -0.52 10.63 14.90
CA SER A 187 -1.48 9.98 13.98
C SER A 187 -1.36 8.46 14.04
N MET A 188 -0.13 7.93 14.05
CA MET A 188 0.13 6.50 14.18
C MET A 188 -0.38 5.96 15.52
N LEU A 189 -0.08 6.65 16.63
CA LEU A 189 -0.54 6.26 17.95
C LEU A 189 -2.07 6.26 18.03
N THR A 190 -2.72 7.30 17.49
CA THR A 190 -4.19 7.37 17.43
C THR A 190 -4.78 6.17 16.68
N ALA A 191 -4.19 5.77 15.56
CA ALA A 191 -4.66 4.67 14.74
C ALA A 191 -4.59 3.30 15.43
N VAL A 192 -3.68 3.12 16.38
CA VAL A 192 -3.48 1.84 17.07
C VAL A 192 -4.13 1.76 18.45
N LEU A 193 -4.74 2.84 18.96
CA LEU A 193 -5.33 2.90 20.32
C LEU A 193 -6.32 1.77 20.63
N GLY A 194 -7.06 1.31 19.62
CA GLY A 194 -8.01 0.21 19.77
C GLY A 194 -7.35 -1.12 20.14
N SER A 195 -6.05 -1.27 19.85
CA SER A 195 -5.27 -2.49 20.09
C SER A 195 -4.39 -2.39 21.34
N LEU A 196 -4.47 -1.29 22.09
CA LEU A 196 -3.71 -1.08 23.32
C LEU A 196 -4.58 -1.32 24.54
N ASP A 197 -3.97 -1.68 25.66
CA ASP A 197 -4.59 -1.82 26.98
C ASP A 197 -3.78 -1.06 28.05
N ASP A 198 -4.18 -1.17 29.32
CA ASP A 198 -3.62 -0.40 30.42
C ASP A 198 -2.11 -0.63 30.63
N GLN A 199 -1.58 -1.80 30.25
CA GLN A 199 -0.16 -2.08 30.40
C GLN A 199 0.71 -1.20 29.49
N HIS A 200 0.11 -0.63 28.44
CA HIS A 200 0.77 0.20 27.45
C HIS A 200 0.78 1.69 27.80
N ILE A 201 0.01 2.13 28.81
CA ILE A 201 -0.13 3.54 29.22
C ILE A 201 1.24 4.25 29.40
N PRO A 202 2.27 3.65 30.03
CA PRO A 202 3.57 4.30 30.18
C PRO A 202 4.24 4.65 28.84
N ALA A 203 4.22 3.72 27.87
CA ALA A 203 4.79 3.94 26.55
C ALA A 203 3.99 4.97 25.75
N VAL A 204 2.66 4.91 25.82
CA VAL A 204 1.76 5.91 25.22
C VAL A 204 2.04 7.32 25.76
N SER A 205 2.24 7.44 27.07
CA SER A 205 2.56 8.71 27.75
C SER A 205 3.92 9.26 27.30
N ALA A 206 4.92 8.38 27.16
CA ALA A 206 6.24 8.76 26.66
C ALA A 206 6.16 9.30 25.22
N ILE A 207 5.41 8.65 24.34
CA ILE A 207 5.22 9.12 22.95
C ILE A 207 4.50 10.48 22.94
N LEU A 208 3.41 10.61 23.70
CA LEU A 208 2.64 11.86 23.80
C LEU A 208 3.53 13.06 24.19
N ALA A 209 4.45 12.87 25.13
CA ALA A 209 5.38 13.92 25.58
C ALA A 209 6.31 14.42 24.44
N THR A 210 6.54 13.60 23.41
CA THR A 210 7.40 13.93 22.27
C THR A 210 6.65 14.56 21.09
N VAL A 211 5.34 14.81 21.19
CA VAL A 211 4.54 15.40 20.10
C VAL A 211 4.61 16.93 20.23
N PRO A 212 5.29 17.68 19.35
CA PRO A 212 5.71 19.06 19.66
C PRO A 212 4.57 20.08 19.70
N THR A 213 3.59 19.99 18.79
CA THR A 213 2.58 21.05 18.60
C THR A 213 1.20 20.70 19.16
N ALA A 214 0.47 21.71 19.62
CA ALA A 214 -0.91 21.56 20.08
C ALA A 214 -1.83 20.98 18.98
N THR A 215 -1.56 21.31 17.71
CA THR A 215 -2.31 20.83 16.54
C THR A 215 -2.42 19.29 16.48
N PHE A 216 -1.35 18.57 16.82
CA PHE A 216 -1.36 17.09 16.83
C PHE A 216 -1.58 16.52 18.22
N ARG A 217 -1.13 17.23 19.27
CA ARG A 217 -1.25 16.81 20.67
C ARG A 217 -2.70 16.83 21.18
N GLU A 218 -3.48 17.86 20.88
CA GLU A 218 -4.85 18.00 21.39
C GLU A 218 -5.81 16.92 20.86
N PRO A 219 -5.85 16.60 19.55
CA PRO A 219 -6.66 15.49 19.05
C PRO A 219 -6.25 14.15 19.67
N LEU A 220 -4.95 13.91 19.82
CA LEU A 220 -4.42 12.71 20.46
C LEU A 220 -4.85 12.64 21.93
N LEU A 221 -4.71 13.71 22.71
CA LEU A 221 -5.17 13.77 24.10
C LEU A 221 -6.67 13.47 24.22
N LYS A 222 -7.49 13.98 23.30
CA LYS A 222 -8.92 13.69 23.26
C LYS A 222 -9.18 12.20 23.01
N ALA A 223 -8.46 11.59 22.06
CA ALA A 223 -8.58 10.16 21.77
C ALA A 223 -8.10 9.30 22.95
N LEU A 224 -7.02 9.69 23.62
CA LEU A 224 -6.49 9.02 24.80
C LEU A 224 -7.45 9.06 25.99
N LYS A 225 -8.08 10.20 26.27
CA LYS A 225 -9.13 10.32 27.29
C LYS A 225 -10.35 9.46 26.98
N ALA A 226 -10.69 9.29 25.70
CA ALA A 226 -11.78 8.40 25.31
C ALA A 226 -11.40 6.92 25.49
N ARG A 227 -10.16 6.54 25.18
CA ARG A 227 -9.68 5.15 25.29
C ARG A 227 -9.37 4.73 26.73
N PHE A 228 -8.83 5.64 27.52
CA PHE A 228 -8.36 5.43 28.90
C PHE A 228 -8.96 6.53 29.81
N PRO A 229 -10.28 6.46 30.11
CA PRO A 229 -10.99 7.53 30.81
C PRO A 229 -10.53 7.75 32.25
N ASP A 230 -9.98 6.72 32.89
CA ASP A 230 -9.51 6.77 34.28
C ASP A 230 -8.06 7.28 34.41
N VAL A 231 -7.40 7.58 33.29
CA VAL A 231 -6.00 8.04 33.25
C VAL A 231 -5.95 9.57 33.14
N ILE A 232 -5.16 10.19 34.01
CA ILE A 232 -4.86 11.62 33.93
C ILE A 232 -3.70 11.83 32.95
N TRP A 233 -4.03 12.32 31.75
CA TRP A 233 -3.04 12.65 30.72
C TRP A 233 -2.52 14.07 30.89
N PHE A 234 -1.20 14.23 30.93
CA PHE A 234 -0.54 15.53 30.97
C PHE A 234 -0.22 16.03 29.55
N PRO A 235 -0.35 17.34 29.29
CA PRO A 235 0.06 17.95 28.03
C PRO A 235 1.58 17.91 27.83
#